data_AF-A0A661VRQ7-F1
#
_entry.id   AF-A0A661VRQ7-F1
#
_cell.length_a   1.000
_cell.length_b   1.000
_cell.length_c   1.000
_cell.angle_alpha   90.00
_cell.angle_beta   90.00
_cell.angle_gamma   90.00
#
_symmetry.space_group_name_H-M   'P 1'
#
loop_
_entity.id
_entity.type
_entity.pdbx_description
1 polymer ?
#
loop_
_entity_poly.entity_id
_entity_poly.type
_entity_poly.pdbx_seq_one_letter_code
_entity_poly.pdbx_strand_id
1 'polypeptide(L)'
;MQPKASIYRLGLTIENCTFVGNYSEAEGSLALSGTTRIENSVIWDGTGSIVLADDSNFLATFCNVQGMIPGYRNIDADPCFVDPGRWVDSRDPNIVVDPDDDYAVWINGDYHLKSQAGRYDPNTQSWVRDDVTSPCIDTGDPNSPLGPEPFPNGGLINMGAYGGTAEASKSYFGKLPCGIIVAGDINGDCIVNGLDFSLMAAHWLGRRICPALPSRPDPPDNAEDVPVTQLLTWTPSCDATSYKVYFGTTSPGDYQGEQEMVLFDPGTLEYNTTYYWHIREVTPEGTITGATWTFQTPFRLDPASNPDPCDGQTGISIYSALTWTPGIGAESHDVYFGETDPPTYVGNQTSTTYIPPGSRREPGLGYSTRYYWRIDEVNPYGTTTGVLWTFRTGCLPDQATDPNPPNDANDVGPSVVLSWTADANATSQKVYFGTTDPPEYQSSQTETTFTPASLAPATTYFWRIDQVNSFGMTTGEVWTFTTGTTPPGPATNPNPADDANNLDPGIVLSWSPGSDALSHDVYFGTTSPGTFKGNQAETTFNPGKLSPGTAYYWRIDEVGYFGTTTGAVWTFTTRPLPETPEHNI
;
A
#
# COMPACT_ATOMS: atom_id res chain seq x y z
N MET A 1 10.38 -17.08 35.70
CA MET A 1 9.76 -18.36 35.26
C MET A 1 8.27 -18.27 35.59
N GLN A 2 7.46 -17.84 34.61
CA GLN A 2 6.01 -17.74 34.74
C GLN A 2 5.38 -19.05 35.23
N PRO A 3 4.25 -19.03 35.96
CA PRO A 3 3.49 -20.24 36.22
C PRO A 3 2.99 -20.80 34.88
N LYS A 4 3.71 -21.81 34.38
CA LYS A 4 3.38 -22.51 33.13
C LYS A 4 2.32 -23.57 33.41
N ALA A 5 1.12 -23.38 32.87
CA ALA A 5 0.06 -24.37 32.92
C ALA A 5 -0.08 -25.07 31.56
N SER A 6 0.84 -26.01 31.28
CA SER A 6 0.73 -26.92 30.14
C SER A 6 0.36 -28.31 30.64
N ILE A 7 -0.84 -28.80 30.31
CA ILE A 7 -1.31 -30.11 30.74
C ILE A 7 -1.47 -31.04 29.53
N TYR A 8 -0.52 -31.96 29.39
CA TYR A 8 -0.50 -32.93 28.30
C TYR A 8 -1.03 -34.30 28.76
N ARG A 9 -2.35 -34.55 28.64
CA ARG A 9 -2.97 -35.86 28.93
C ARG A 9 -4.17 -36.17 28.04
N LEU A 10 -4.24 -37.41 27.56
CA LEU A 10 -5.45 -37.96 26.92
C LEU A 10 -6.53 -38.22 27.98
N GLY A 11 -7.69 -37.54 27.89
CA GLY A 11 -8.84 -37.75 28.78
C GLY A 11 -8.70 -37.08 30.14
N LEU A 12 -8.51 -35.75 30.16
CA LEU A 12 -8.35 -34.97 31.39
C LEU A 12 -9.69 -34.43 31.89
N THR A 13 -9.92 -34.45 33.21
CA THR A 13 -11.04 -33.76 33.86
C THR A 13 -10.49 -32.80 34.92
N ILE A 14 -10.90 -31.54 34.83
CA ILE A 14 -10.54 -30.45 35.74
C ILE A 14 -11.82 -29.99 36.42
N GLU A 15 -11.91 -30.13 37.74
CA GLU A 15 -13.09 -29.78 38.52
C GLU A 15 -12.68 -28.86 39.67
N ASN A 16 -13.47 -27.80 39.92
CA ASN A 16 -13.28 -26.87 41.04
C ASN A 16 -11.85 -26.30 41.11
N CYS A 17 -11.34 -25.78 39.99
CA CYS A 17 -9.99 -25.24 39.89
C CYS A 17 -10.00 -23.73 39.61
N THR A 18 -8.94 -23.03 40.02
CA THR A 18 -8.73 -21.61 39.71
C THR A 18 -7.41 -21.42 39.00
N PHE A 19 -7.45 -20.86 37.79
CA PHE A 19 -6.31 -20.52 36.95
C PHE A 19 -6.31 -19.01 36.75
N VAL A 20 -5.34 -18.30 37.35
CA VAL A 20 -5.27 -16.83 37.29
C VAL A 20 -3.85 -16.38 37.01
N GLY A 21 -3.64 -15.44 36.08
CA GLY A 21 -2.30 -14.93 35.79
C GLY A 21 -1.37 -15.94 35.11
N ASN A 22 -1.93 -17.02 34.54
CA ASN A 22 -1.16 -18.09 33.92
C ASN A 22 -0.79 -17.74 32.48
N TYR A 23 0.35 -18.27 32.05
CA TYR A 23 0.84 -18.20 30.68
C TYR A 23 1.33 -19.58 30.25
N SER A 24 1.00 -20.00 29.04
CA SER A 24 1.56 -21.19 28.41
C SER A 24 2.52 -20.80 27.29
N GLU A 25 3.48 -21.68 26.97
CA GLU A 25 4.44 -21.45 25.86
C GLU A 25 3.77 -21.30 24.48
N ALA A 26 2.47 -21.60 24.38
CA ALA A 26 1.64 -21.44 23.19
C ALA A 26 0.70 -20.21 23.28
N GLU A 27 1.06 -19.20 24.09
CA GLU A 27 0.42 -17.87 24.18
C GLU A 27 -0.97 -17.81 24.84
N GLY A 28 -1.47 -18.89 25.46
CA GLY A 28 -2.76 -18.92 26.17
C GLY A 28 -2.69 -19.10 27.68
N SER A 29 -3.81 -18.82 28.39
CA SER A 29 -3.93 -19.00 29.85
C SER A 29 -3.82 -20.46 30.32
N LEU A 30 -4.18 -21.40 29.45
CA LEU A 30 -4.08 -22.84 29.68
C LEU A 30 -3.83 -23.53 28.35
N ALA A 31 -2.80 -24.37 28.26
CA ALA A 31 -2.55 -25.21 27.08
C ALA A 31 -3.01 -26.65 27.35
N LEU A 32 -3.97 -27.12 26.55
CA LEU A 32 -4.59 -28.44 26.66
C LEU A 32 -4.30 -29.28 25.42
N SER A 33 -4.12 -30.59 25.61
CA SER A 33 -4.01 -31.55 24.51
C SER A 33 -4.91 -32.76 24.74
N GLY A 34 -5.57 -33.26 23.70
CA GLY A 34 -6.52 -34.37 23.77
C GLY A 34 -7.89 -33.95 24.33
N THR A 35 -8.75 -34.92 24.62
CA THR A 35 -10.10 -34.65 25.16
C THR A 35 -10.04 -34.18 26.61
N THR A 36 -10.48 -32.94 26.89
CA THR A 36 -10.49 -32.34 28.23
C THR A 36 -11.88 -31.80 28.60
N ARG A 37 -12.35 -32.13 29.82
CA ARG A 37 -13.54 -31.53 30.45
C ARG A 37 -13.12 -30.62 31.60
N ILE A 38 -13.64 -29.40 31.63
CA ILE A 38 -13.48 -28.46 32.74
C ILE A 38 -14.85 -28.15 33.32
N GLU A 39 -14.98 -28.20 34.64
CA GLU A 39 -16.23 -27.94 35.34
C GLU A 39 -16.01 -27.14 36.62
N ASN A 40 -16.97 -26.28 36.98
CA ASN A 40 -16.97 -25.48 38.21
C ASN A 40 -15.69 -24.68 38.45
N SER A 41 -15.01 -24.25 37.39
CA SER A 41 -13.67 -23.68 37.47
C SER A 41 -13.64 -22.21 37.05
N VAL A 42 -12.65 -21.47 37.53
CA VAL A 42 -12.42 -20.07 37.16
C VAL A 42 -11.11 -19.95 36.39
N ILE A 43 -11.15 -19.33 35.21
CA ILE A 43 -10.01 -19.08 34.34
C ILE A 43 -10.01 -17.59 34.01
N TRP A 44 -9.06 -16.83 34.57
CA TRP A 44 -9.13 -15.37 34.59
C TRP A 44 -7.74 -14.72 34.49
N ASP A 45 -7.67 -13.48 33.99
CA ASP A 45 -6.49 -12.61 33.99
C ASP A 45 -5.20 -13.27 33.47
N GLY A 46 -5.30 -14.08 32.41
CA GLY A 46 -4.13 -14.63 31.70
C GLY A 46 -3.95 -13.97 30.32
N THR A 47 -2.94 -14.39 29.55
CA THR A 47 -2.55 -13.73 28.28
C THR A 47 -3.49 -13.95 27.09
N GLY A 48 -4.68 -14.51 27.32
CA GLY A 48 -5.62 -14.90 26.27
C GLY A 48 -6.20 -16.29 26.49
N SER A 49 -7.09 -16.70 25.58
CA SER A 49 -7.91 -17.92 25.60
C SER A 49 -7.19 -19.22 25.99
N ILE A 50 -7.97 -20.26 26.28
CA ILE A 50 -7.47 -21.64 26.39
C ILE A 50 -6.96 -22.07 25.01
N VAL A 51 -5.70 -22.51 24.93
CA VAL A 51 -5.07 -22.94 23.68
C VAL A 51 -5.15 -24.46 23.60
N LEU A 52 -5.65 -24.96 22.47
CA LEU A 52 -5.78 -26.37 22.17
C LEU A 52 -4.65 -26.79 21.22
N ALA A 53 -4.00 -27.92 21.51
CA ALA A 53 -3.13 -28.57 20.53
C ALA A 53 -3.97 -29.18 19.38
N ASP A 54 -3.35 -29.39 18.22
CA ASP A 54 -3.99 -30.05 17.07
C ASP A 54 -4.68 -31.37 17.49
N ASP A 55 -5.87 -31.66 16.94
CA ASP A 55 -6.72 -32.82 17.25
C ASP A 55 -7.24 -32.92 18.71
N SER A 56 -7.32 -31.80 19.44
CA SER A 56 -7.83 -31.77 20.82
C SER A 56 -9.30 -31.35 20.93
N ASN A 57 -10.06 -32.02 21.79
CA ASN A 57 -11.45 -31.70 22.10
C ASN A 57 -11.56 -31.08 23.49
N PHE A 58 -12.34 -30.01 23.63
CA PHE A 58 -12.45 -29.27 24.87
C PHE A 58 -13.91 -28.91 25.18
N LEU A 59 -14.32 -29.13 26.43
CA LEU A 59 -15.63 -28.75 26.94
C LEU A 59 -15.48 -28.11 28.31
N ALA A 60 -15.96 -26.88 28.47
CA ALA A 60 -16.15 -26.26 29.77
C ALA A 60 -17.62 -26.08 30.09
N THR A 61 -18.03 -26.45 31.30
CA THR A 61 -19.40 -26.25 31.80
C THR A 61 -19.36 -25.62 33.18
N PHE A 62 -20.30 -24.72 33.48
CA PHE A 62 -20.36 -24.04 34.77
C PHE A 62 -19.02 -23.40 35.19
N CYS A 63 -18.32 -22.79 34.24
CA CYS A 63 -17.04 -22.13 34.46
C CYS A 63 -17.17 -20.60 34.32
N ASN A 64 -16.32 -19.86 35.00
CA ASN A 64 -16.13 -18.43 34.72
C ASN A 64 -14.84 -18.26 33.90
N VAL A 65 -14.95 -17.81 32.65
CA VAL A 65 -13.82 -17.73 31.73
C VAL A 65 -13.77 -16.37 31.05
N GLN A 66 -12.68 -15.65 31.26
CA GLN A 66 -12.47 -14.33 30.67
C GLN A 66 -12.40 -14.41 29.14
N GLY A 67 -13.16 -13.56 28.46
CA GLY A 67 -13.25 -13.56 26.99
C GLY A 67 -14.29 -14.53 26.43
N MET A 68 -15.03 -15.22 27.31
CA MET A 68 -16.12 -16.16 27.05
C MET A 68 -15.75 -17.33 26.12
N ILE A 69 -15.96 -18.56 26.59
CA ILE A 69 -15.83 -19.78 25.77
C ILE A 69 -17.21 -20.44 25.58
N PRO A 70 -17.48 -21.03 24.41
CA PRO A 70 -18.66 -21.86 24.21
C PRO A 70 -18.75 -22.97 25.27
N GLY A 71 -19.94 -23.14 25.87
CA GLY A 71 -20.16 -24.15 26.90
C GLY A 71 -21.40 -23.89 27.76
N TYR A 72 -21.91 -24.94 28.42
CA TYR A 72 -23.16 -24.85 29.17
C TYR A 72 -22.98 -24.07 30.48
N ARG A 73 -23.74 -22.97 30.63
CA ARG A 73 -23.77 -22.12 31.84
C ARG A 73 -22.40 -21.56 32.26
N ASN A 74 -21.51 -21.34 31.30
CA ASN A 74 -20.32 -20.53 31.54
C ASN A 74 -20.70 -19.06 31.67
N ILE A 75 -19.93 -18.32 32.47
CA ILE A 75 -20.06 -16.88 32.64
C ILE A 75 -18.74 -16.19 32.27
N ASP A 76 -18.81 -14.90 31.96
CA ASP A 76 -17.66 -14.01 31.77
C ASP A 76 -17.91 -12.75 32.59
N ALA A 77 -17.44 -12.78 33.84
CA ALA A 77 -17.59 -11.67 34.76
C ALA A 77 -16.41 -11.66 35.74
N ASP A 78 -16.00 -10.48 36.20
CA ASP A 78 -14.93 -10.38 37.20
C ASP A 78 -15.20 -11.31 38.39
N PRO A 79 -14.34 -12.33 38.64
CA PRO A 79 -14.51 -13.26 39.74
C PRO A 79 -14.50 -12.58 41.11
N CYS A 80 -14.04 -11.33 41.20
CA CYS A 80 -13.96 -10.57 42.44
C CYS A 80 -13.13 -11.31 43.51
N PHE A 81 -11.93 -11.78 43.14
CA PHE A 81 -10.96 -12.30 44.11
C PHE A 81 -10.48 -11.20 45.07
N VAL A 82 -9.95 -11.59 46.23
CA VAL A 82 -9.54 -10.62 47.27
C VAL A 82 -8.27 -9.91 46.89
N ASP A 83 -7.23 -10.70 46.64
CA ASP A 83 -5.93 -10.20 46.22
C ASP A 83 -5.27 -11.29 45.37
N PRO A 84 -5.41 -11.26 44.04
CA PRO A 84 -4.71 -12.19 43.15
C PRO A 84 -3.19 -12.15 43.38
N GLY A 85 -2.54 -13.31 43.24
CA GLY A 85 -1.09 -13.40 43.34
C GLY A 85 -0.40 -12.62 42.24
N ARG A 86 0.76 -12.05 42.54
CA ARG A 86 1.51 -11.18 41.60
C ARG A 86 3.02 -11.28 41.81
N TRP A 87 3.75 -10.94 40.75
CA TRP A 87 5.20 -10.76 40.79
C TRP A 87 5.54 -9.36 41.27
N VAL A 88 6.46 -9.25 42.23
CA VAL A 88 6.93 -7.98 42.78
C VAL A 88 8.45 -7.91 42.81
N ASP A 89 9.00 -6.69 42.86
CA ASP A 89 10.43 -6.51 43.08
C ASP A 89 10.81 -6.97 44.49
N SER A 90 11.75 -7.90 44.61
CA SER A 90 12.24 -8.41 45.90
C SER A 90 12.85 -7.32 46.81
N ARG A 91 13.17 -6.14 46.26
CA ARG A 91 13.69 -4.98 47.00
C ARG A 91 12.58 -4.06 47.48
N ASP A 92 11.42 -4.05 46.83
CA ASP A 92 10.22 -3.31 47.25
C ASP A 92 8.95 -4.05 46.79
N PRO A 93 8.24 -4.73 47.70
CA PRO A 93 7.07 -5.54 47.35
C PRO A 93 5.84 -4.73 46.91
N ASN A 94 5.91 -3.39 46.91
CA ASN A 94 4.85 -2.53 46.36
C ASN A 94 5.01 -2.28 44.85
N ILE A 95 6.14 -2.67 44.26
CA ILE A 95 6.40 -2.52 42.82
C ILE A 95 6.06 -3.84 42.14
N VAL A 96 5.03 -3.83 41.30
CA VAL A 96 4.69 -4.97 40.42
C VAL A 96 5.67 -5.01 39.27
N VAL A 97 6.24 -6.18 39.01
CA VAL A 97 7.29 -6.40 38.01
C VAL A 97 6.93 -7.57 37.10
N ASP A 98 7.64 -7.71 35.98
CA ASP A 98 7.49 -8.86 35.12
C ASP A 98 8.17 -10.10 35.75
N PRO A 99 7.61 -11.31 35.63
CA PRO A 99 8.25 -12.56 36.05
C PRO A 99 9.67 -12.82 35.51
N ASP A 100 10.07 -12.12 34.44
CA ASP A 100 11.41 -12.22 33.85
C ASP A 100 12.39 -11.13 34.33
N ASP A 101 11.96 -10.22 35.22
CA ASP A 101 12.87 -9.25 35.86
C ASP A 101 13.84 -9.92 36.86
N ASP A 102 15.10 -9.47 36.89
CA ASP A 102 16.21 -10.04 37.69
C ASP A 102 15.90 -10.16 39.20
N TYR A 103 14.97 -9.35 39.71
CA TYR A 103 14.59 -9.27 41.11
C TYR A 103 13.15 -9.73 41.38
N ALA A 104 12.47 -10.33 40.41
CA ALA A 104 11.08 -10.74 40.54
C ALA A 104 10.90 -11.87 41.57
N VAL A 105 9.99 -11.66 42.53
CA VAL A 105 9.55 -12.67 43.49
C VAL A 105 8.03 -12.78 43.48
N TRP A 106 7.52 -14.02 43.50
CA TRP A 106 6.09 -14.28 43.55
C TRP A 106 5.55 -14.12 44.98
N ILE A 107 4.49 -13.33 45.12
CA ILE A 107 3.68 -13.26 46.34
C ILE A 107 2.38 -14.02 46.10
N ASN A 108 2.11 -15.02 46.93
CA ASN A 108 0.86 -15.77 46.87
C ASN A 108 -0.34 -14.85 47.15
N GLY A 109 -1.35 -14.95 46.29
CA GLY A 109 -2.61 -14.27 46.48
C GLY A 109 -3.61 -15.03 47.35
N ASP A 110 -4.71 -14.35 47.61
CA ASP A 110 -5.93 -14.86 48.23
C ASP A 110 -7.06 -14.92 47.20
N TYR A 111 -7.27 -16.13 46.65
CA TYR A 111 -8.22 -16.41 45.58
C TYR A 111 -9.61 -16.82 46.09
N HIS A 112 -9.92 -16.58 47.36
CA HIS A 112 -11.30 -16.71 47.81
C HIS A 112 -12.14 -15.59 47.16
N LEU A 113 -13.41 -15.91 46.90
CA LEU A 113 -14.37 -15.01 46.28
C LEU A 113 -14.85 -13.97 47.30
N LYS A 114 -14.84 -12.68 46.97
CA LYS A 114 -15.41 -11.66 47.85
C LYS A 114 -16.89 -11.92 48.11
N SER A 115 -17.31 -11.71 49.36
CA SER A 115 -18.71 -11.87 49.75
C SER A 115 -19.13 -10.87 50.83
N GLN A 116 -20.26 -10.20 50.58
CA GLN A 116 -20.92 -9.35 51.56
C GLN A 116 -21.50 -10.16 52.74
N ALA A 117 -21.74 -11.47 52.56
CA ALA A 117 -22.16 -12.38 53.63
C ALA A 117 -20.98 -12.93 54.44
N GLY A 118 -19.81 -13.00 53.82
CA GLY A 118 -18.56 -13.35 54.49
C GLY A 118 -17.73 -14.29 53.64
N ARG A 119 -16.45 -13.96 53.54
CA ARG A 119 -15.40 -14.77 52.95
C ARG A 119 -14.42 -15.24 54.03
N TYR A 120 -13.87 -16.43 53.87
CA TYR A 120 -12.87 -16.97 54.79
C TYR A 120 -11.53 -16.26 54.61
N ASP A 121 -10.98 -15.65 55.66
CA ASP A 121 -9.62 -15.12 55.68
C ASP A 121 -8.67 -16.14 56.34
N PRO A 122 -7.73 -16.73 55.58
CA PRO A 122 -6.84 -17.76 56.10
C PRO A 122 -5.85 -17.24 57.15
N ASN A 123 -5.55 -15.93 57.17
CA ASN A 123 -4.59 -15.36 58.11
C ASN A 123 -5.18 -15.24 59.52
N THR A 124 -6.45 -14.82 59.60
CA THR A 124 -7.17 -14.66 60.87
C THR A 124 -8.04 -15.85 61.23
N GLN A 125 -8.20 -16.81 60.31
CA GLN A 125 -9.10 -17.97 60.42
C GLN A 125 -10.54 -17.53 60.76
N SER A 126 -10.99 -16.44 60.15
CA SER A 126 -12.26 -15.78 60.46
C SER A 126 -13.03 -15.40 59.20
N TRP A 127 -14.31 -15.05 59.36
CA TRP A 127 -15.17 -14.61 58.26
C TRP A 127 -15.15 -13.09 58.13
N VAL A 128 -14.59 -12.59 57.04
CA VAL A 128 -14.48 -11.17 56.71
C VAL A 128 -15.57 -10.80 55.72
N ARG A 129 -16.23 -9.65 55.92
CA ARG A 129 -17.26 -9.15 55.01
C ARG A 129 -16.65 -8.19 54.01
N ASP A 130 -16.98 -8.40 52.75
CA ASP A 130 -16.54 -7.55 51.64
C ASP A 130 -17.63 -6.56 51.23
N ASP A 131 -17.27 -5.65 50.34
CA ASP A 131 -18.16 -4.64 49.75
C ASP A 131 -18.95 -5.18 48.55
N VAL A 132 -18.51 -6.28 47.96
CA VAL A 132 -19.10 -6.95 46.78
C VAL A 132 -19.27 -8.45 47.02
N THR A 133 -20.26 -9.05 46.36
CA THR A 133 -20.42 -10.50 46.27
C THR A 133 -20.06 -10.95 44.86
N SER A 134 -19.12 -11.88 44.76
CA SER A 134 -18.65 -12.43 43.50
C SER A 134 -19.80 -13.07 42.69
N PRO A 135 -19.81 -12.89 41.36
CA PRO A 135 -20.74 -13.60 40.47
C PRO A 135 -20.44 -15.10 40.37
N CYS A 136 -19.32 -15.59 40.92
CA CYS A 136 -18.96 -17.00 40.96
C CYS A 136 -19.53 -17.75 42.18
N ILE A 137 -20.21 -17.03 43.10
CA ILE A 137 -20.85 -17.64 44.27
C ILE A 137 -22.20 -18.22 43.86
N ASP A 138 -22.45 -19.47 44.22
CA ASP A 138 -23.67 -20.22 43.91
C ASP A 138 -23.97 -20.36 42.40
N THR A 139 -22.94 -20.50 41.56
CA THR A 139 -23.12 -20.56 40.10
C THR A 139 -22.56 -21.83 39.45
N GLY A 140 -21.96 -22.73 40.22
CA GLY A 140 -21.47 -24.02 39.72
C GLY A 140 -22.59 -25.00 39.32
N ASP A 141 -22.20 -26.19 38.88
CA ASP A 141 -23.06 -27.26 38.45
C ASP A 141 -24.03 -27.69 39.57
N PRO A 142 -25.36 -27.62 39.33
CA PRO A 142 -26.37 -28.06 40.29
C PRO A 142 -26.29 -29.54 40.67
N ASN A 143 -25.61 -30.37 39.88
CA ASN A 143 -25.44 -31.80 40.21
C ASN A 143 -24.15 -32.07 40.98
N SER A 144 -23.27 -31.07 41.09
CA SER A 144 -22.03 -31.19 41.85
C SER A 144 -22.31 -31.16 43.35
N PRO A 145 -21.59 -31.99 44.14
CA PRO A 145 -21.82 -32.03 45.59
C PRO A 145 -21.40 -30.71 46.23
N LEU A 146 -22.31 -30.08 46.99
CA LEU A 146 -22.02 -28.88 47.79
C LEU A 146 -20.89 -29.09 48.81
N GLY A 147 -20.62 -30.33 49.22
CA GLY A 147 -19.54 -30.62 50.17
C GLY A 147 -19.70 -29.84 51.49
N PRO A 148 -18.59 -29.46 52.14
CA PRO A 148 -18.56 -28.65 53.36
C PRO A 148 -18.79 -27.13 53.19
N GLU A 149 -19.37 -26.64 52.07
CA GLU A 149 -19.59 -25.19 51.91
C GLU A 149 -20.40 -24.58 53.07
N PRO A 150 -19.92 -23.48 53.67
CA PRO A 150 -20.46 -22.99 54.93
C PRO A 150 -21.74 -22.21 54.73
N PHE A 151 -22.68 -22.37 55.66
CA PHE A 151 -23.92 -21.62 55.68
C PHE A 151 -23.70 -20.10 55.82
N PRO A 152 -24.51 -19.26 55.12
CA PRO A 152 -25.44 -19.62 54.04
C PRO A 152 -24.71 -19.92 52.72
N ASN A 153 -25.18 -20.91 51.95
CA ASN A 153 -24.45 -21.47 50.78
C ASN A 153 -25.30 -21.66 49.51
N GLY A 154 -26.46 -20.98 49.38
CA GLY A 154 -27.13 -20.77 48.08
C GLY A 154 -27.86 -21.97 47.47
N GLY A 155 -27.24 -23.13 47.57
CA GLY A 155 -27.65 -24.39 47.03
C GLY A 155 -26.93 -24.87 45.79
N LEU A 156 -26.01 -24.07 45.30
CA LEU A 156 -25.15 -24.42 44.19
C LEU A 156 -23.71 -24.27 44.66
N ILE A 157 -22.84 -25.16 44.21
CA ILE A 157 -21.43 -25.09 44.54
C ILE A 157 -20.85 -23.76 44.01
N ASN A 158 -19.98 -23.10 44.77
CA ASN A 158 -19.23 -21.97 44.23
C ASN A 158 -18.28 -22.44 43.11
N MET A 159 -18.02 -21.59 42.12
CA MET A 159 -16.98 -21.89 41.12
C MET A 159 -15.57 -21.60 41.69
N GLY A 160 -14.58 -22.38 41.25
CA GLY A 160 -13.16 -22.18 41.56
C GLY A 160 -12.62 -23.09 42.65
N ALA A 161 -11.35 -22.87 43.02
CA ALA A 161 -10.55 -23.72 43.92
C ALA A 161 -11.17 -23.99 45.29
N TYR A 162 -11.99 -23.05 45.78
CA TYR A 162 -12.64 -23.17 47.08
C TYR A 162 -14.08 -23.67 46.99
N GLY A 163 -14.61 -23.84 45.78
CA GLY A 163 -15.92 -24.45 45.54
C GLY A 163 -16.01 -25.83 46.18
N GLY A 164 -17.07 -26.06 46.96
CA GLY A 164 -17.27 -27.34 47.63
C GLY A 164 -16.41 -27.54 48.88
N THR A 165 -15.73 -26.50 49.38
CA THR A 165 -14.82 -26.60 50.54
C THR A 165 -15.35 -25.87 51.78
N ALA A 166 -14.77 -26.15 52.96
CA ALA A 166 -15.14 -25.48 54.21
C ALA A 166 -14.74 -23.99 54.25
N GLU A 167 -13.90 -23.56 53.32
CA GLU A 167 -13.39 -22.20 53.19
C GLU A 167 -14.15 -21.42 52.09
N ALA A 168 -15.11 -22.06 51.42
CA ALA A 168 -15.90 -21.43 50.37
C ALA A 168 -16.66 -20.20 50.91
N SER A 169 -16.85 -19.22 50.03
CA SER A 169 -17.43 -17.93 50.43
C SER A 169 -18.95 -18.06 50.58
N LYS A 170 -19.51 -17.34 51.56
CA LYS A 170 -20.93 -17.46 51.90
C LYS A 170 -21.81 -16.70 50.92
N SER A 171 -23.01 -17.21 50.70
CA SER A 171 -24.02 -16.61 49.83
C SER A 171 -24.64 -15.36 50.46
N TYR A 172 -24.80 -14.32 49.65
CA TYR A 172 -25.43 -13.08 50.09
C TYR A 172 -26.79 -12.87 49.43
N PHE A 173 -27.85 -12.83 50.24
CA PHE A 173 -29.24 -12.68 49.77
C PHE A 173 -29.78 -11.26 49.95
N GLY A 174 -28.93 -10.24 49.80
CA GLY A 174 -29.31 -8.83 49.93
C GLY A 174 -29.46 -8.33 51.38
N LYS A 175 -29.22 -9.19 52.38
CA LYS A 175 -29.13 -8.84 53.80
C LYS A 175 -28.03 -9.64 54.48
N LEU A 176 -27.50 -9.08 55.57
CA LEU A 176 -26.43 -9.69 56.34
C LEU A 176 -26.90 -10.99 57.01
N PRO A 177 -26.08 -12.07 56.97
CA PRO A 177 -26.41 -13.31 57.64
C PRO A 177 -26.55 -13.16 59.15
N CYS A 178 -27.43 -13.97 59.72
CA CYS A 178 -27.67 -14.10 61.14
C CYS A 178 -26.40 -14.59 61.88
N GLY A 179 -26.19 -14.08 63.09
CA GLY A 179 -25.10 -14.58 63.96
C GLY A 179 -25.43 -15.91 64.65
N ILE A 180 -26.68 -16.38 64.53
CA ILE A 180 -27.19 -17.62 65.11
C ILE A 180 -27.92 -18.37 64.01
N ILE A 181 -27.48 -19.60 63.70
CA ILE A 181 -28.15 -20.47 62.71
C ILE A 181 -29.57 -20.78 63.22
N VAL A 182 -30.58 -20.34 62.47
CA VAL A 182 -31.99 -20.67 62.72
C VAL A 182 -32.34 -21.87 61.83
N ALA A 183 -32.85 -22.96 62.42
CA ALA A 183 -33.24 -24.13 61.63
C ALA A 183 -34.36 -23.77 60.65
N GLY A 184 -34.14 -24.01 59.36
CA GLY A 184 -35.10 -23.70 58.28
C GLY A 184 -34.94 -22.32 57.65
N ASP A 185 -34.06 -21.47 58.17
CA ASP A 185 -33.62 -20.22 57.54
C ASP A 185 -32.47 -20.59 56.59
N ILE A 186 -32.73 -20.56 55.28
CA ILE A 186 -31.80 -21.01 54.23
C ILE A 186 -30.99 -19.83 53.71
N ASN A 187 -31.58 -18.62 53.67
CA ASN A 187 -30.90 -17.42 53.20
C ASN A 187 -30.12 -16.67 54.29
N GLY A 188 -30.26 -17.10 55.55
CA GLY A 188 -29.57 -16.52 56.70
C GLY A 188 -30.13 -15.18 57.14
N ASP A 189 -31.33 -14.76 56.72
CA ASP A 189 -31.88 -13.43 57.00
C ASP A 189 -32.56 -13.30 58.39
N CYS A 190 -32.42 -14.33 59.23
CA CYS A 190 -33.04 -14.50 60.54
C CYS A 190 -34.56 -14.81 60.51
N ILE A 191 -35.19 -15.00 59.35
CA ILE A 191 -36.63 -15.13 59.22
C ILE A 191 -36.98 -16.31 58.32
N VAL A 192 -37.43 -17.42 58.91
CA VAL A 192 -37.99 -18.54 58.13
C VAL A 192 -39.27 -18.10 57.41
N ASN A 193 -39.19 -17.93 56.09
CA ASN A 193 -40.29 -17.45 55.25
C ASN A 193 -40.36 -18.15 53.88
N GLY A 194 -41.20 -17.62 52.99
CA GLY A 194 -41.40 -18.20 51.66
C GLY A 194 -40.15 -18.20 50.78
N LEU A 195 -39.19 -17.31 51.04
CA LEU A 195 -37.90 -17.29 50.36
C LEU A 195 -37.05 -18.50 50.77
N ASP A 196 -37.01 -18.85 52.05
CA ASP A 196 -36.31 -20.06 52.52
C ASP A 196 -36.94 -21.33 51.98
N PHE A 197 -38.28 -21.37 51.98
CA PHE A 197 -39.00 -22.46 51.34
C PHE A 197 -38.72 -22.51 49.84
N SER A 198 -38.61 -21.36 49.16
CA SER A 198 -38.30 -21.33 47.72
C SER A 198 -36.87 -21.78 47.42
N LEU A 199 -35.90 -21.45 48.28
CA LEU A 199 -34.52 -21.91 48.17
C LEU A 199 -34.47 -23.42 48.45
N MET A 200 -35.02 -23.88 49.57
CA MET A 200 -35.14 -25.31 49.87
C MET A 200 -35.91 -26.08 48.79
N ALA A 201 -36.95 -25.49 48.21
CA ALA A 201 -37.69 -26.07 47.09
C ALA A 201 -36.89 -26.02 45.79
N ALA A 202 -36.04 -25.02 45.56
CA ALA A 202 -35.12 -25.03 44.42
C ALA A 202 -34.10 -26.17 44.53
N HIS A 203 -33.73 -26.55 45.75
CA HIS A 203 -32.93 -27.76 46.02
C HIS A 203 -33.72 -29.06 45.81
N TRP A 204 -34.94 -29.17 46.33
CA TRP A 204 -35.71 -30.43 46.33
C TRP A 204 -36.55 -30.66 45.07
N LEU A 205 -37.12 -29.57 44.55
CA LEU A 205 -37.96 -29.48 43.36
C LEU A 205 -37.23 -28.78 42.23
N GLY A 206 -35.92 -28.56 42.37
CA GLY A 206 -35.04 -28.22 41.27
C GLY A 206 -35.25 -29.24 40.18
N ARG A 207 -36.17 -28.93 39.26
CA ARG A 207 -36.16 -29.49 37.92
C ARG A 207 -34.70 -29.43 37.52
N ARG A 208 -34.14 -30.54 37.06
CA ARG A 208 -32.94 -30.50 36.22
C ARG A 208 -33.17 -29.32 35.27
N ILE A 209 -32.46 -28.21 35.45
CA ILE A 209 -32.72 -26.98 34.66
C ILE A 209 -32.03 -27.18 33.31
N CYS A 210 -32.20 -28.35 32.73
CA CYS A 210 -31.74 -28.69 31.40
C CYS A 210 -32.99 -28.68 30.51
N PRO A 211 -32.85 -28.24 29.26
CA PRO A 211 -33.95 -28.16 28.31
C PRO A 211 -34.63 -29.53 28.08
N ALA A 212 -35.87 -29.53 27.62
CA ALA A 212 -36.60 -30.79 27.32
C ALA A 212 -36.14 -31.45 26.01
N LEU A 213 -35.36 -30.75 25.20
CA LEU A 213 -34.80 -31.15 23.92
C LEU A 213 -33.40 -30.52 23.79
N PRO A 214 -32.52 -31.01 22.90
CA PRO A 214 -31.33 -30.26 22.49
C PRO A 214 -31.66 -28.80 22.18
N SER A 215 -30.86 -27.88 22.70
CA SER A 215 -31.07 -26.44 22.47
C SER A 215 -29.76 -25.68 22.43
N ARG A 216 -29.83 -24.37 22.10
CA ARG A 216 -28.66 -23.46 22.07
C ARG A 216 -27.50 -24.04 21.24
N PRO A 217 -27.72 -24.25 19.94
CA PRO A 217 -26.65 -24.68 19.05
C PRO A 217 -25.54 -23.63 19.00
N ASP A 218 -24.32 -24.11 18.85
CA ASP A 218 -23.17 -23.35 18.38
C ASP A 218 -22.58 -24.12 17.18
N PRO A 219 -22.51 -23.52 15.97
CA PRO A 219 -22.89 -22.15 15.64
C PRO A 219 -24.39 -21.89 15.85
N PRO A 220 -24.80 -20.65 16.22
CA PRO A 220 -26.20 -20.30 16.39
C PRO A 220 -27.04 -20.62 15.16
N ASP A 221 -28.32 -20.92 15.36
CA ASP A 221 -29.23 -21.21 14.26
C ASP A 221 -29.36 -20.01 13.30
N ASN A 222 -29.16 -20.26 12.01
CA ASN A 222 -29.05 -19.29 10.92
C ASN A 222 -27.81 -18.38 11.01
N ALA A 223 -26.72 -18.82 11.65
CA ALA A 223 -25.46 -18.10 11.62
C ALA A 223 -24.90 -18.02 10.19
N GLU A 224 -24.39 -16.84 9.82
CA GLU A 224 -23.66 -16.60 8.59
C GLU A 224 -22.16 -16.50 8.89
N ASP A 225 -21.33 -16.69 7.86
CA ASP A 225 -19.87 -16.58 7.92
C ASP A 225 -19.18 -17.45 9.00
N VAL A 226 -19.72 -18.65 9.22
CA VAL A 226 -19.17 -19.59 10.20
C VAL A 226 -17.86 -20.20 9.71
N PRO A 227 -16.75 -20.13 10.48
CA PRO A 227 -15.45 -20.65 10.05
C PRO A 227 -15.51 -22.10 9.54
N VAL A 228 -14.73 -22.42 8.51
CA VAL A 228 -14.69 -23.79 7.93
C VAL A 228 -14.08 -24.84 8.87
N THR A 229 -13.59 -24.43 10.04
CA THR A 229 -13.09 -25.29 11.12
C THR A 229 -14.04 -25.34 12.31
N GLN A 230 -15.30 -24.90 12.15
CA GLN A 230 -16.27 -24.82 13.22
C GLN A 230 -16.61 -26.20 13.80
N LEU A 231 -16.47 -26.32 15.12
CA LEU A 231 -17.01 -27.43 15.90
C LEU A 231 -18.50 -27.19 16.23
N LEU A 232 -19.31 -28.25 16.25
CA LEU A 232 -20.72 -28.13 16.61
C LEU A 232 -20.94 -28.50 18.08
N THR A 233 -21.54 -27.61 18.87
CA THR A 233 -21.92 -27.88 20.27
C THR A 233 -23.36 -27.54 20.56
N TRP A 234 -23.95 -28.19 21.57
CA TRP A 234 -25.34 -27.95 21.97
C TRP A 234 -25.52 -28.11 23.48
N THR A 235 -26.62 -27.57 24.00
CA THR A 235 -27.08 -27.85 25.36
C THR A 235 -27.96 -29.11 25.36
N PRO A 236 -27.61 -30.15 26.14
CA PRO A 236 -28.34 -31.40 26.15
C PRO A 236 -29.60 -31.36 27.01
N SER A 237 -30.53 -32.30 26.81
CA SER A 237 -31.65 -32.47 27.74
C SER A 237 -31.27 -33.12 29.07
N CYS A 238 -32.20 -33.07 30.02
CA CYS A 238 -31.99 -33.48 31.40
C CYS A 238 -31.59 -34.94 31.61
N ASP A 239 -31.83 -35.83 30.65
CA ASP A 239 -31.59 -37.27 30.78
C ASP A 239 -30.83 -37.86 29.58
N ALA A 240 -30.20 -37.01 28.77
CA ALA A 240 -29.41 -37.45 27.62
C ALA A 240 -28.17 -38.23 28.09
N THR A 241 -28.05 -39.48 27.65
CA THR A 241 -26.90 -40.36 27.89
C THR A 241 -25.93 -40.37 26.70
N SER A 242 -26.42 -40.12 25.49
CA SER A 242 -25.63 -40.06 24.26
C SER A 242 -26.39 -39.31 23.16
N TYR A 243 -25.69 -38.95 22.08
CA TYR A 243 -26.15 -37.99 21.09
C TYR A 243 -25.92 -38.50 19.67
N LYS A 244 -27.00 -38.83 18.97
CA LYS A 244 -26.96 -39.19 17.55
C LYS A 244 -26.97 -37.90 16.72
N VAL A 245 -25.84 -37.63 16.08
CA VAL A 245 -25.62 -36.41 15.29
C VAL A 245 -26.05 -36.64 13.85
N TYR A 246 -26.79 -35.67 13.31
CA TYR A 246 -27.16 -35.60 11.91
C TYR A 246 -26.64 -34.28 11.34
N PHE A 247 -25.83 -34.32 10.29
CA PHE A 247 -25.15 -33.17 9.73
C PHE A 247 -24.94 -33.36 8.23
N GLY A 248 -25.10 -32.30 7.45
CA GLY A 248 -24.85 -32.30 6.01
C GLY A 248 -25.38 -31.05 5.30
N THR A 249 -25.34 -31.05 3.98
CA THR A 249 -25.82 -29.94 3.13
C THR A 249 -27.31 -30.06 2.74
N THR A 250 -27.97 -31.09 3.25
CA THR A 250 -29.41 -31.38 3.07
C THR A 250 -30.15 -31.21 4.40
N SER A 251 -31.45 -30.90 4.35
CA SER A 251 -32.28 -30.72 5.54
C SER A 251 -33.36 -31.81 5.66
N PRO A 252 -33.36 -32.65 6.71
CA PRO A 252 -32.33 -32.77 7.76
C PRO A 252 -31.05 -33.44 7.23
N GLY A 253 -29.91 -33.14 7.86
CA GLY A 253 -28.62 -33.72 7.49
C GLY A 253 -28.54 -35.24 7.68
N ASP A 254 -27.50 -35.84 7.12
CA ASP A 254 -27.27 -37.29 7.18
C ASP A 254 -26.73 -37.72 8.55
N TYR A 255 -27.03 -38.96 8.97
CA TYR A 255 -26.54 -39.50 10.23
C TYR A 255 -25.02 -39.67 10.23
N GLN A 256 -24.32 -39.01 11.15
CA GLN A 256 -22.86 -39.02 11.25
C GLN A 256 -22.32 -39.94 12.35
N GLY A 257 -23.17 -40.41 13.26
CA GLY A 257 -22.76 -41.28 14.35
C GLY A 257 -23.33 -40.87 15.70
N GLU A 258 -22.97 -41.64 16.73
CA GLU A 258 -23.39 -41.42 18.11
C GLU A 258 -22.20 -40.95 18.94
N GLN A 259 -22.38 -39.83 19.64
CA GLN A 259 -21.38 -39.17 20.48
C GLN A 259 -21.73 -39.35 21.95
N GLU A 260 -20.70 -39.47 22.79
CA GLU A 260 -20.85 -39.46 24.26
C GLU A 260 -20.75 -38.03 24.85
N MET A 261 -20.32 -37.07 24.03
CA MET A 261 -20.14 -35.66 24.41
C MET A 261 -21.08 -34.75 23.63
N VAL A 262 -21.32 -33.53 24.16
CA VAL A 262 -22.14 -32.48 23.52
C VAL A 262 -21.36 -31.68 22.47
N LEU A 263 -20.49 -32.38 21.74
CA LEU A 263 -19.54 -31.85 20.78
C LEU A 263 -19.48 -32.79 19.57
N PHE A 264 -19.43 -32.21 18.39
CA PHE A 264 -19.19 -32.92 17.13
C PHE A 264 -18.24 -32.12 16.26
N ASP A 265 -17.15 -32.75 15.82
CA ASP A 265 -16.23 -32.19 14.82
C ASP A 265 -16.67 -32.68 13.43
N PRO A 266 -17.20 -31.78 12.56
CA PRO A 266 -17.57 -32.14 11.19
C PRO A 266 -16.36 -32.26 10.25
N GLY A 267 -15.14 -31.98 10.71
CA GLY A 267 -13.95 -31.79 9.90
C GLY A 267 -13.97 -30.45 9.16
N THR A 268 -13.08 -30.28 8.18
CA THR A 268 -13.05 -29.07 7.36
C THR A 268 -14.27 -28.97 6.44
N LEU A 269 -15.01 -27.87 6.59
CA LEU A 269 -16.21 -27.56 5.80
C LEU A 269 -15.86 -26.94 4.45
N GLU A 270 -16.79 -27.05 3.50
CA GLU A 270 -16.70 -26.36 2.22
C GLU A 270 -17.08 -24.89 2.38
N TYR A 271 -16.38 -24.00 1.67
CA TYR A 271 -16.71 -22.57 1.63
C TYR A 271 -18.05 -22.31 0.92
N ASN A 272 -18.69 -21.19 1.26
CA ASN A 272 -19.97 -20.72 0.70
C ASN A 272 -21.04 -21.82 0.64
N THR A 273 -21.12 -22.62 1.71
CA THR A 273 -21.98 -23.78 1.78
C THR A 273 -22.88 -23.69 3.00
N THR A 274 -24.17 -23.87 2.79
CA THR A 274 -25.16 -23.97 3.87
C THR A 274 -25.19 -25.39 4.39
N TYR A 275 -24.97 -25.54 5.70
CA TYR A 275 -25.09 -26.80 6.41
C TYR A 275 -26.34 -26.82 7.29
N TYR A 276 -26.87 -28.01 7.50
CA TYR A 276 -28.00 -28.29 8.36
C TYR A 276 -27.64 -29.42 9.31
N TRP A 277 -28.06 -29.30 10.57
CA TRP A 277 -27.77 -30.30 11.56
C TRP A 277 -28.82 -30.38 12.66
N HIS A 278 -28.96 -31.57 13.26
CA HIS A 278 -29.81 -31.76 14.42
C HIS A 278 -29.28 -32.90 15.28
N ILE A 279 -29.71 -32.91 16.54
CA ILE A 279 -29.31 -33.92 17.52
C ILE A 279 -30.52 -34.78 17.89
N ARG A 280 -30.33 -36.09 17.92
CA ARG A 280 -31.24 -37.02 18.58
C ARG A 280 -30.59 -37.55 19.84
N GLU A 281 -31.16 -37.25 21.00
CA GLU A 281 -30.61 -37.66 22.28
C GLU A 281 -31.20 -38.99 22.70
N VAL A 282 -30.34 -39.90 23.16
CA VAL A 282 -30.76 -41.15 23.78
C VAL A 282 -30.91 -40.87 25.28
N THR A 283 -32.06 -41.21 25.84
CA THR A 283 -32.33 -41.18 27.28
C THR A 283 -32.74 -42.58 27.75
N PRO A 284 -32.77 -42.85 29.07
CA PRO A 284 -33.29 -44.12 29.60
C PRO A 284 -34.74 -44.43 29.16
N GLU A 285 -35.54 -43.41 28.87
CA GLU A 285 -36.95 -43.53 28.46
C GLU A 285 -37.13 -43.67 26.94
N GLY A 286 -36.11 -43.36 26.13
CA GLY A 286 -36.17 -43.46 24.68
C GLY A 286 -35.32 -42.39 23.98
N THR A 287 -35.48 -42.26 22.66
CA THR A 287 -34.77 -41.24 21.88
C THR A 287 -35.67 -40.05 21.63
N ILE A 288 -35.20 -38.85 21.96
CA ILE A 288 -35.85 -37.57 21.65
C ILE A 288 -35.11 -36.86 20.52
N THR A 289 -35.81 -36.04 19.73
CA THR A 289 -35.24 -35.35 18.55
C THR A 289 -35.36 -33.85 18.72
N GLY A 290 -34.23 -33.15 18.65
CA GLY A 290 -34.16 -31.69 18.69
C GLY A 290 -34.62 -31.02 17.39
N ALA A 291 -34.58 -29.69 17.39
CA ALA A 291 -34.82 -28.91 16.18
C ALA A 291 -33.68 -29.07 15.16
N THR A 292 -33.97 -28.85 13.88
CA THR A 292 -32.94 -28.70 12.85
C THR A 292 -32.42 -27.27 12.88
N TRP A 293 -31.11 -27.13 13.03
CA TRP A 293 -30.37 -25.89 12.96
C TRP A 293 -29.62 -25.76 11.64
N THR A 294 -29.34 -24.54 11.23
CA THR A 294 -28.59 -24.26 9.99
C THR A 294 -27.54 -23.18 10.19
N PHE A 295 -26.49 -23.21 9.37
CA PHE A 295 -25.50 -22.14 9.27
C PHE A 295 -24.88 -22.12 7.88
N GLN A 296 -24.20 -21.03 7.52
CA GLN A 296 -23.49 -20.89 6.26
C GLN A 296 -22.01 -20.55 6.50
N THR A 297 -21.12 -21.24 5.79
CA THR A 297 -19.68 -20.94 5.80
C THR A 297 -19.35 -19.72 4.93
N PRO A 298 -18.26 -18.98 5.21
CA PRO A 298 -17.91 -17.78 4.48
C PRO A 298 -17.54 -18.11 3.03
N PHE A 299 -17.45 -17.07 2.19
CA PHE A 299 -16.87 -17.22 0.86
C PHE A 299 -15.41 -17.66 0.92
N ARG A 300 -14.99 -18.45 -0.06
CA ARG A 300 -13.57 -18.70 -0.31
C ARG A 300 -12.94 -17.37 -0.72
N LEU A 301 -11.90 -16.94 -0.01
CA LEU A 301 -11.09 -15.82 -0.49
C LEU A 301 -10.40 -16.23 -1.79
N ASP A 302 -10.76 -15.56 -2.87
CA ASP A 302 -9.98 -15.65 -4.10
C ASP A 302 -8.87 -14.58 -4.09
N PRO A 303 -7.74 -14.80 -4.77
CA PRO A 303 -6.72 -13.76 -4.95
C PRO A 303 -7.24 -12.56 -5.75
N ALA A 304 -6.64 -11.40 -5.54
CA ALA A 304 -6.85 -10.22 -6.39
C ALA A 304 -6.58 -10.54 -7.87
N SER A 305 -7.30 -9.87 -8.78
CA SER A 305 -7.22 -10.12 -10.22
C SER A 305 -7.28 -8.83 -11.05
N ASN A 306 -7.09 -8.94 -12.36
CA ASN A 306 -7.13 -7.82 -13.32
C ASN A 306 -6.28 -6.60 -12.90
N PRO A 307 -4.95 -6.77 -12.75
CA PRO A 307 -4.06 -5.67 -12.41
C PRO A 307 -4.02 -4.62 -13.52
N ASP A 308 -3.97 -3.34 -13.13
CA ASP A 308 -3.57 -2.22 -13.97
C ASP A 308 -2.52 -1.40 -13.20
N PRO A 309 -1.26 -1.31 -13.67
CA PRO A 309 -0.74 -1.85 -14.93
C PRO A 309 -0.86 -3.37 -15.07
N CYS A 310 -1.14 -3.84 -16.30
CA CYS A 310 -1.19 -5.26 -16.61
C CYS A 310 0.17 -5.92 -16.28
N ASP A 311 0.16 -7.21 -15.92
CA ASP A 311 1.40 -7.91 -15.62
C ASP A 311 2.38 -7.91 -16.81
N GLY A 312 3.62 -7.50 -16.53
CA GLY A 312 4.70 -7.33 -17.50
C GLY A 312 4.60 -6.07 -18.37
N GLN A 313 3.63 -5.18 -18.15
CA GLN A 313 3.44 -3.99 -18.99
C GLN A 313 4.65 -3.06 -18.91
N THR A 314 5.06 -2.52 -20.06
CA THR A 314 6.18 -1.58 -20.17
C THR A 314 5.71 -0.22 -20.65
N GLY A 315 6.55 0.82 -20.49
CA GLY A 315 6.19 2.18 -20.90
C GLY A 315 5.11 2.77 -20.00
N ILE A 316 5.11 2.41 -18.73
CA ILE A 316 4.17 2.95 -17.74
C ILE A 316 4.63 4.36 -17.31
N SER A 317 3.66 5.25 -17.12
CA SER A 317 3.94 6.58 -16.57
C SER A 317 4.49 6.46 -15.16
N ILE A 318 5.48 7.28 -14.82
CA ILE A 318 6.02 7.34 -13.44
C ILE A 318 5.00 7.88 -12.41
N TYR A 319 3.82 8.30 -12.89
CA TYR A 319 2.69 8.79 -12.09
C TYR A 319 1.51 7.81 -12.02
N SER A 320 1.67 6.59 -12.55
CA SER A 320 0.59 5.61 -12.55
C SER A 320 0.23 5.16 -11.12
N ALA A 321 -1.07 5.16 -10.83
CA ALA A 321 -1.62 4.41 -9.71
C ALA A 321 -1.75 2.93 -10.09
N LEU A 322 -1.76 2.07 -9.09
CA LEU A 322 -2.00 0.64 -9.26
C LEU A 322 -3.46 0.36 -8.89
N THR A 323 -4.18 -0.38 -9.72
CA THR A 323 -5.56 -0.79 -9.47
C THR A 323 -5.76 -2.26 -9.75
N TRP A 324 -6.72 -2.89 -9.06
CA TRP A 324 -7.03 -4.30 -9.20
C TRP A 324 -8.54 -4.55 -9.01
N THR A 325 -9.00 -5.71 -9.43
CA THR A 325 -10.30 -6.26 -9.05
C THR A 325 -10.12 -7.07 -7.76
N PRO A 326 -10.90 -6.79 -6.71
CA PRO A 326 -10.79 -7.50 -5.45
C PRO A 326 -11.24 -8.96 -5.61
N GLY A 327 -10.58 -9.86 -4.88
CA GLY A 327 -11.00 -11.24 -4.74
C GLY A 327 -12.42 -11.37 -4.15
N ILE A 328 -13.13 -12.45 -4.49
CA ILE A 328 -14.42 -12.77 -3.87
C ILE A 328 -14.19 -12.98 -2.37
N GLY A 329 -15.04 -12.38 -1.52
CA GLY A 329 -14.96 -12.51 -0.06
C GLY A 329 -13.92 -11.62 0.63
N ALA A 330 -13.21 -10.77 -0.11
CA ALA A 330 -12.26 -9.83 0.46
C ALA A 330 -12.95 -8.61 1.10
N GLU A 331 -12.51 -8.24 2.31
CA GLU A 331 -12.95 -7.03 3.02
C GLU A 331 -11.86 -5.94 3.04
N SER A 332 -10.58 -6.33 2.97
CA SER A 332 -9.44 -5.43 2.86
C SER A 332 -8.28 -6.06 2.09
N HIS A 333 -7.26 -5.24 1.80
CA HIS A 333 -6.16 -5.55 0.90
C HIS A 333 -4.82 -5.20 1.54
N ASP A 334 -3.98 -6.20 1.74
CA ASP A 334 -2.58 -6.02 2.13
C ASP A 334 -1.74 -5.76 0.87
N VAL A 335 -1.22 -4.53 0.74
CA VAL A 335 -0.50 -4.07 -0.44
C VAL A 335 1.00 -4.30 -0.26
N TYR A 336 1.61 -4.95 -1.26
CA TYR A 336 3.06 -5.11 -1.38
C TYR A 336 3.54 -4.42 -2.65
N PHE A 337 4.59 -3.61 -2.54
CA PHE A 337 5.15 -2.85 -3.66
C PHE A 337 6.64 -2.58 -3.46
N GLY A 338 7.44 -2.70 -4.52
CA GLY A 338 8.86 -2.34 -4.48
C GLY A 338 9.64 -2.66 -5.76
N GLU A 339 10.94 -2.44 -5.72
CA GLU A 339 11.88 -2.73 -6.83
C GLU A 339 12.49 -4.14 -6.76
N THR A 340 12.12 -4.93 -5.74
CA THR A 340 12.63 -6.28 -5.47
C THR A 340 11.54 -7.34 -5.61
N ASP A 341 11.95 -8.57 -5.89
CA ASP A 341 11.13 -9.77 -5.80
C ASP A 341 11.65 -10.65 -4.64
N PRO A 342 10.88 -10.86 -3.56
CA PRO A 342 9.51 -10.37 -3.35
C PRO A 342 9.43 -8.86 -3.02
N PRO A 343 8.29 -8.21 -3.31
CA PRO A 343 8.06 -6.82 -2.96
C PRO A 343 7.82 -6.65 -1.45
N THR A 344 8.09 -5.45 -0.94
CA THR A 344 7.93 -5.12 0.48
C THR A 344 6.48 -4.80 0.83
N TYR A 345 6.04 -5.19 2.02
CA TYR A 345 4.74 -4.79 2.56
C TYR A 345 4.68 -3.27 2.75
N VAL A 346 3.59 -2.66 2.29
CA VAL A 346 3.34 -1.23 2.40
C VAL A 346 2.29 -0.93 3.46
N GLY A 347 1.21 -1.70 3.49
CA GLY A 347 0.10 -1.48 4.43
C GLY A 347 -1.20 -2.13 3.98
N ASN A 348 -2.19 -2.10 4.87
CA ASN A 348 -3.54 -2.59 4.62
C ASN A 348 -4.48 -1.44 4.22
N GLN A 349 -5.41 -1.69 3.29
CA GLN A 349 -6.43 -0.72 2.88
C GLN A 349 -7.71 -1.40 2.37
N THR A 350 -8.84 -0.68 2.41
CA THR A 350 -10.12 -1.14 1.81
C THR A 350 -10.33 -0.66 0.37
N SER A 351 -9.46 0.23 -0.12
CA SER A 351 -9.52 0.71 -1.50
C SER A 351 -8.82 -0.26 -2.44
N THR A 352 -9.37 -0.44 -3.65
CA THR A 352 -8.77 -1.24 -4.73
C THR A 352 -7.81 -0.42 -5.60
N THR A 353 -7.32 0.70 -5.08
CA THR A 353 -6.37 1.59 -5.73
C THR A 353 -5.24 1.93 -4.76
N TYR A 354 -4.01 1.62 -5.15
CA TYR A 354 -2.81 2.04 -4.44
C TYR A 354 -2.08 3.12 -5.24
N ILE A 355 -1.56 4.11 -4.53
CA ILE A 355 -0.93 5.28 -5.12
C ILE A 355 0.50 5.29 -4.60
N PRO A 356 1.47 4.79 -5.38
CA PRO A 356 2.86 4.75 -4.95
C PRO A 356 3.34 6.16 -4.54
N PRO A 357 4.15 6.28 -3.48
CA PRO A 357 4.79 7.54 -3.13
C PRO A 357 5.46 8.17 -4.36
N GLY A 358 5.20 9.46 -4.58
CA GLY A 358 5.70 10.17 -5.77
C GLY A 358 4.74 10.21 -6.97
N SER A 359 3.78 9.30 -7.08
CA SER A 359 2.85 9.27 -8.24
C SER A 359 1.92 10.49 -8.35
N ARG A 360 1.89 11.36 -7.33
CA ARG A 360 1.12 12.63 -7.33
C ARG A 360 1.98 13.90 -7.23
N ARG A 361 3.29 13.80 -6.97
CA ARG A 361 4.21 14.94 -6.78
C ARG A 361 5.64 14.48 -7.07
N GLU A 362 6.46 15.33 -7.69
CA GLU A 362 7.87 15.01 -7.96
C GLU A 362 8.69 14.76 -6.68
N PRO A 363 9.57 13.74 -6.64
CA PRO A 363 9.84 12.76 -7.71
C PRO A 363 8.80 11.62 -7.74
N GLY A 364 8.36 11.24 -8.95
CA GLY A 364 7.55 10.05 -9.21
C GLY A 364 8.30 8.72 -9.03
N LEU A 365 7.75 7.63 -9.57
CA LEU A 365 8.49 6.38 -9.72
C LEU A 365 9.77 6.59 -10.56
N GLY A 366 10.79 5.74 -10.38
CA GLY A 366 12.01 5.82 -11.18
C GLY A 366 11.75 5.55 -12.67
N TYR A 367 12.43 6.25 -13.57
CA TYR A 367 12.39 5.98 -15.02
C TYR A 367 13.12 4.68 -15.34
N SER A 368 12.68 3.96 -16.38
CA SER A 368 13.31 2.70 -16.81
C SER A 368 13.40 1.63 -15.71
N THR A 369 12.59 1.74 -14.66
CA THR A 369 12.65 0.89 -13.47
C THR A 369 11.56 -0.18 -13.53
N ARG A 370 11.93 -1.41 -13.16
CA ARG A 370 10.98 -2.50 -12.98
C ARG A 370 10.47 -2.49 -11.54
N TYR A 371 9.15 -2.48 -11.38
CA TYR A 371 8.48 -2.60 -10.09
C TYR A 371 7.74 -3.93 -10.01
N TYR A 372 7.69 -4.46 -8.80
CA TYR A 372 7.00 -5.68 -8.40
C TYR A 372 5.92 -5.30 -7.40
N TRP A 373 4.75 -5.92 -7.53
CA TRP A 373 3.64 -5.66 -6.61
C TRP A 373 2.72 -6.86 -6.49
N ARG A 374 2.09 -6.99 -5.32
CA ARG A 374 1.21 -8.09 -4.96
C ARG A 374 0.13 -7.56 -4.02
N ILE A 375 -1.07 -8.10 -4.15
CA ILE A 375 -2.19 -7.77 -3.26
C ILE A 375 -2.65 -9.05 -2.57
N ASP A 376 -2.44 -9.13 -1.26
CA ASP A 376 -3.00 -10.20 -0.46
C ASP A 376 -4.39 -9.78 0.02
N GLU A 377 -5.38 -10.63 -0.24
CA GLU A 377 -6.77 -10.37 0.09
C GLU A 377 -7.04 -10.80 1.53
N VAL A 378 -7.78 -9.99 2.30
CA VAL A 378 -7.97 -10.19 3.75
C VAL A 378 -9.45 -10.08 4.12
N ASN A 379 -9.91 -10.99 4.99
CA ASN A 379 -11.16 -10.87 5.74
C ASN A 379 -10.97 -11.33 7.21
N PRO A 380 -12.00 -11.27 8.08
CA PRO A 380 -11.88 -11.67 9.48
C PRO A 380 -11.47 -13.12 9.73
N TYR A 381 -11.57 -13.98 8.71
CA TYR A 381 -11.31 -15.42 8.80
C TYR A 381 -9.94 -15.82 8.24
N GLY A 382 -9.25 -14.91 7.55
CA GLY A 382 -7.89 -15.14 7.07
C GLY A 382 -7.46 -14.27 5.90
N THR A 383 -6.28 -14.61 5.38
CA THR A 383 -5.62 -13.90 4.28
C THR A 383 -5.29 -14.87 3.16
N THR A 384 -5.55 -14.49 1.91
CA THR A 384 -5.14 -15.24 0.73
C THR A 384 -4.05 -14.49 -0.02
N THR A 385 -2.90 -15.13 -0.20
CA THR A 385 -1.77 -14.54 -0.94
C THR A 385 -2.14 -14.28 -2.40
N GLY A 386 -1.83 -13.07 -2.85
CA GLY A 386 -2.05 -12.62 -4.23
C GLY A 386 -1.09 -13.21 -5.24
N VAL A 387 -1.41 -13.01 -6.53
CA VAL A 387 -0.48 -13.22 -7.63
C VAL A 387 0.53 -12.08 -7.67
N LEU A 388 1.82 -12.39 -7.87
CA LEU A 388 2.85 -11.38 -8.08
C LEU A 388 2.73 -10.78 -9.49
N TRP A 389 2.62 -9.46 -9.58
CA TRP A 389 2.56 -8.70 -10.82
C TRP A 389 3.78 -7.80 -10.97
N THR A 390 4.12 -7.49 -12.22
CA THR A 390 5.27 -6.65 -12.55
C THR A 390 4.92 -5.59 -13.58
N PHE A 391 5.61 -4.46 -13.58
CA PHE A 391 5.58 -3.51 -14.70
C PHE A 391 6.91 -2.76 -14.81
N ARG A 392 7.13 -2.08 -15.94
CA ARG A 392 8.29 -1.23 -16.17
C ARG A 392 7.88 0.18 -16.60
N THR A 393 8.40 1.18 -15.91
CA THR A 393 8.19 2.59 -16.28
C THR A 393 8.90 2.94 -17.59
N GLY A 394 8.39 3.96 -18.28
CA GLY A 394 8.99 4.48 -19.51
C GLY A 394 10.34 5.18 -19.29
N CYS A 395 11.02 5.49 -20.38
CA CYS A 395 12.25 6.29 -20.39
C CYS A 395 11.98 7.70 -20.95
N LEU A 396 12.71 8.68 -20.42
CA LEU A 396 12.86 9.97 -21.09
C LEU A 396 13.62 9.78 -22.42
N PRO A 397 13.44 10.66 -23.42
CA PRO A 397 14.27 10.62 -24.61
C PRO A 397 15.70 11.03 -24.27
N ASP A 398 16.68 10.60 -25.05
CA ASP A 398 18.06 11.10 -24.92
C ASP A 398 18.19 12.55 -25.43
N GLN A 399 19.33 13.20 -25.19
CA GLN A 399 19.61 14.54 -25.70
C GLN A 399 19.69 14.55 -27.24
N ALA A 400 19.38 15.70 -27.84
CA ALA A 400 19.62 15.93 -29.27
C ALA A 400 21.13 15.85 -29.57
N THR A 401 21.52 15.32 -30.74
CA THR A 401 22.93 15.22 -31.16
C THR A 401 23.16 15.82 -32.54
N ASP A 402 24.41 15.85 -32.97
CA ASP A 402 24.85 16.23 -34.33
C ASP A 402 24.30 17.59 -34.81
N PRO A 403 24.60 18.69 -34.10
CA PRO A 403 24.16 20.01 -34.51
C PRO A 403 24.79 20.41 -35.85
N ASN A 404 23.98 21.03 -36.70
CA ASN A 404 24.42 21.78 -37.87
C ASN A 404 23.78 23.18 -37.83
N PRO A 405 24.56 24.27 -37.85
CA PRO A 405 26.03 24.29 -37.90
C PRO A 405 26.66 23.59 -36.68
N PRO A 406 27.85 22.96 -36.83
CA PRO A 406 28.55 22.33 -35.71
C PRO A 406 28.73 23.30 -34.55
N ASN A 407 28.76 22.77 -33.32
CA ASN A 407 29.03 23.59 -32.15
C ASN A 407 30.33 24.39 -32.31
N ASP A 408 30.31 25.67 -31.96
CA ASP A 408 31.39 26.65 -32.08
C ASP A 408 31.79 26.98 -33.54
N ALA A 409 30.90 26.73 -34.52
CA ALA A 409 31.15 27.12 -35.91
C ALA A 409 31.31 28.64 -36.07
N ASN A 410 32.21 29.05 -36.96
CA ASN A 410 32.46 30.44 -37.32
C ASN A 410 32.08 30.70 -38.77
N ASP A 411 31.94 31.98 -39.13
CA ASP A 411 31.62 32.44 -40.49
C ASP A 411 30.32 31.82 -41.06
N VAL A 412 29.34 31.57 -40.18
CA VAL A 412 28.04 31.01 -40.57
C VAL A 412 27.21 32.06 -41.30
N GLY A 413 26.69 31.70 -42.47
CA GLY A 413 25.86 32.56 -43.32
C GLY A 413 24.56 33.03 -42.63
N PRO A 414 24.01 34.20 -42.99
CA PRO A 414 22.84 34.79 -42.32
C PRO A 414 21.52 34.08 -42.65
N SER A 415 21.53 33.12 -43.58
CA SER A 415 20.39 32.29 -43.99
C SER A 415 20.57 30.81 -43.60
N VAL A 416 21.32 30.54 -42.53
CA VAL A 416 21.55 29.19 -42.01
C VAL A 416 20.23 28.53 -41.58
N VAL A 417 20.07 27.25 -41.90
CA VAL A 417 19.01 26.40 -41.34
C VAL A 417 19.67 25.52 -40.30
N LEU A 418 19.23 25.65 -39.04
CA LEU A 418 19.70 24.79 -37.96
C LEU A 418 19.09 23.40 -38.14
N SER A 419 19.87 22.35 -37.92
CA SER A 419 19.38 20.96 -37.90
C SER A 419 20.11 20.11 -36.88
N TRP A 420 19.46 19.06 -36.39
CA TRP A 420 19.99 18.14 -35.38
C TRP A 420 19.48 16.72 -35.62
N THR A 421 20.09 15.74 -34.95
CA THR A 421 19.57 14.38 -34.81
C THR A 421 18.70 14.31 -33.55
N ALA A 422 17.44 13.90 -33.69
CA ALA A 422 16.56 13.63 -32.55
C ALA A 422 16.75 12.19 -32.06
N ASP A 423 16.52 11.98 -30.76
CA ASP A 423 16.47 10.63 -30.20
C ASP A 423 15.29 9.84 -30.77
N ALA A 424 15.44 8.51 -30.89
CA ALA A 424 14.40 7.63 -31.40
C ALA A 424 13.16 7.57 -30.48
N ASN A 425 13.31 7.85 -29.18
CA ASN A 425 12.18 7.90 -28.24
C ASN A 425 11.55 9.30 -28.13
N ALA A 426 12.09 10.31 -28.83
CA ALA A 426 11.52 11.64 -28.85
C ALA A 426 10.33 11.72 -29.80
N THR A 427 9.25 12.35 -29.33
CA THR A 427 8.02 12.57 -30.13
C THR A 427 7.87 14.01 -30.60
N SER A 428 8.53 14.95 -29.91
CA SER A 428 8.60 16.37 -30.27
C SER A 428 9.85 17.00 -29.67
N GLN A 429 10.20 18.21 -30.11
CA GLN A 429 11.30 18.98 -29.54
C GLN A 429 10.87 20.42 -29.23
N LYS A 430 11.47 21.00 -28.20
CA LYS A 430 11.40 22.44 -27.92
C LYS A 430 12.70 23.11 -28.37
N VAL A 431 12.58 24.09 -29.24
CA VAL A 431 13.70 24.84 -29.80
C VAL A 431 13.93 26.10 -28.99
N TYR A 432 15.17 26.33 -28.60
CA TYR A 432 15.64 27.56 -27.96
C TYR A 432 16.74 28.18 -28.82
N PHE A 433 16.68 29.48 -29.03
CA PHE A 433 17.60 30.22 -29.88
C PHE A 433 17.70 31.68 -29.40
N GLY A 434 18.90 32.26 -29.43
CA GLY A 434 19.09 33.68 -29.09
C GLY A 434 20.55 34.09 -29.03
N THR A 435 20.82 35.29 -28.51
CA THR A 435 22.18 35.83 -28.31
C THR A 435 22.64 35.73 -26.85
N THR A 436 21.88 35.04 -25.99
CA THR A 436 22.17 34.83 -24.57
C THR A 436 22.34 33.35 -24.26
N ASP A 437 23.11 33.04 -23.22
CA ASP A 437 23.22 31.72 -22.63
C ASP A 437 22.63 31.73 -21.20
N PRO A 438 21.51 31.02 -20.92
CA PRO A 438 20.80 30.12 -21.82
C PRO A 438 19.97 30.85 -22.90
N PRO A 439 19.75 30.22 -24.06
CA PRO A 439 18.94 30.80 -25.14
C PRO A 439 17.45 30.80 -24.81
N GLU A 440 16.71 31.71 -25.44
CA GLU A 440 15.26 31.87 -25.23
C GLU A 440 14.44 30.84 -26.01
N TYR A 441 13.32 30.41 -25.44
CA TYR A 441 12.37 29.51 -26.10
C TYR A 441 11.77 30.15 -27.35
N GLN A 442 11.76 29.41 -28.46
CA GLN A 442 11.20 29.85 -29.73
C GLN A 442 9.92 29.10 -30.08
N SER A 443 9.98 27.76 -30.10
CA SER A 443 8.87 26.93 -30.59
C SER A 443 8.90 25.51 -30.05
N SER A 444 7.78 24.81 -30.19
CA SER A 444 7.69 23.36 -30.06
C SER A 444 7.29 22.78 -31.40
N GLN A 445 7.96 21.72 -31.85
CA GLN A 445 7.79 21.15 -33.18
C GLN A 445 8.16 19.65 -33.21
N THR A 446 7.92 19.00 -34.35
CA THR A 446 8.30 17.59 -34.56
C THR A 446 9.49 17.44 -35.49
N GLU A 447 9.72 18.46 -36.31
CA GLU A 447 10.74 18.60 -37.31
C GLU A 447 12.11 18.84 -36.67
N THR A 448 13.14 18.19 -37.20
CA THR A 448 14.51 18.31 -36.72
C THR A 448 15.29 19.47 -37.35
N THR A 449 14.58 20.51 -37.79
CA THR A 449 15.15 21.71 -38.40
C THR A 449 14.48 22.99 -37.89
N PHE A 450 15.25 24.07 -37.80
CA PHE A 450 14.75 25.40 -37.43
C PHE A 450 15.45 26.46 -38.26
N THR A 451 14.67 27.36 -38.88
CA THR A 451 15.21 28.50 -39.63
C THR A 451 15.10 29.76 -38.78
N PRO A 452 16.23 30.30 -38.28
CA PRO A 452 16.22 31.56 -37.55
C PRO A 452 15.74 32.72 -38.41
N ALA A 453 15.25 33.78 -37.76
CA ALA A 453 15.06 35.07 -38.42
C ALA A 453 16.41 35.67 -38.87
N SER A 454 16.37 36.80 -39.57
CA SER A 454 17.57 37.46 -40.10
C SER A 454 18.64 37.65 -39.01
N LEU A 455 19.83 37.09 -39.24
CA LEU A 455 20.92 37.10 -38.28
C LEU A 455 21.81 38.32 -38.48
N ALA A 456 22.10 39.04 -37.39
CA ALA A 456 23.10 40.10 -37.38
C ALA A 456 24.51 39.55 -37.69
N PRO A 457 25.36 40.30 -38.43
CA PRO A 457 26.76 39.92 -38.68
C PRO A 457 27.60 40.01 -37.40
N ALA A 458 28.76 39.35 -37.39
CA ALA A 458 29.71 39.36 -36.27
C ALA A 458 29.07 39.03 -34.91
N THR A 459 28.04 38.19 -34.89
CA THR A 459 27.21 37.93 -33.71
C THR A 459 27.23 36.44 -33.38
N THR A 460 27.52 36.12 -32.12
CA THR A 460 27.42 34.76 -31.59
C THR A 460 25.98 34.48 -31.18
N TYR A 461 25.46 33.35 -31.64
CA TYR A 461 24.15 32.82 -31.28
C TYR A 461 24.29 31.53 -30.50
N PHE A 462 23.40 31.35 -29.54
CA PHE A 462 23.26 30.16 -28.70
C PHE A 462 21.95 29.49 -29.06
N TRP A 463 21.94 28.17 -29.10
CA TRP A 463 20.74 27.39 -29.40
C TRP A 463 20.76 26.04 -28.69
N ARG A 464 19.58 25.54 -28.35
CA ARG A 464 19.41 24.31 -27.57
C ARG A 464 18.13 23.61 -28.01
N ILE A 465 18.16 22.28 -28.02
CA ILE A 465 17.01 21.45 -28.35
C ILE A 465 16.67 20.55 -27.16
N ASP A 466 15.52 20.78 -26.54
CA ASP A 466 15.00 19.87 -25.51
C ASP A 466 14.12 18.80 -26.18
N GLN A 467 14.45 17.52 -25.98
CA GLN A 467 13.73 16.38 -26.56
C GLN A 467 12.55 16.01 -25.64
N VAL A 468 11.36 15.75 -26.21
CA VAL A 468 10.12 15.53 -25.45
C VAL A 468 9.41 14.26 -25.89
N ASN A 469 8.96 13.45 -24.93
CA ASN A 469 8.06 12.33 -25.16
C ASN A 469 6.91 12.28 -24.14
N SER A 470 6.09 11.23 -24.18
CA SER A 470 4.95 11.05 -23.26
C SER A 470 5.36 10.90 -21.79
N PHE A 471 6.63 10.62 -21.50
CA PHE A 471 7.16 10.43 -20.16
C PHE A 471 7.82 11.68 -19.59
N GLY A 472 8.18 12.66 -20.44
CA GLY A 472 8.75 13.93 -20.00
C GLY A 472 9.67 14.57 -21.03
N MET A 473 10.61 15.38 -20.54
CA MET A 473 11.52 16.18 -21.35
C MET A 473 12.97 16.02 -20.87
N THR A 474 13.89 15.89 -21.81
CA THR A 474 15.33 15.92 -21.56
C THR A 474 15.91 17.21 -22.13
N THR A 475 16.54 18.01 -21.26
CA THR A 475 17.20 19.26 -21.65
C THR A 475 18.46 18.97 -22.46
N GLY A 476 18.58 19.54 -23.65
CA GLY A 476 19.74 19.38 -24.52
C GLY A 476 20.95 20.19 -24.07
N GLU A 477 22.10 19.95 -24.70
CA GLU A 477 23.27 20.81 -24.56
C GLU A 477 23.05 22.14 -25.31
N VAL A 478 23.65 23.22 -24.81
CA VAL A 478 23.66 24.51 -25.51
C VAL A 478 24.77 24.48 -26.55
N TRP A 479 24.38 24.64 -27.82
CA TRP A 479 25.28 24.78 -28.95
C TRP A 479 25.44 26.24 -29.35
N THR A 480 26.58 26.58 -29.96
CA THR A 480 26.90 27.95 -30.38
C THR A 480 27.35 28.02 -31.83
N PHE A 481 27.16 29.18 -32.47
CA PHE A 481 27.86 29.54 -33.69
C PHE A 481 27.99 31.07 -33.81
N THR A 482 28.94 31.54 -34.62
CA THR A 482 29.17 32.97 -34.87
C THR A 482 28.99 33.28 -36.36
N THR A 483 28.19 34.31 -36.65
CA THR A 483 28.04 34.82 -38.03
C THR A 483 29.28 35.57 -38.49
N GLY A 484 29.56 35.50 -39.80
CA GLY A 484 30.73 36.14 -40.41
C GLY A 484 30.79 37.66 -40.21
N THR A 485 32.00 38.20 -40.33
CA THR A 485 32.33 39.60 -39.99
C THR A 485 32.58 40.50 -41.20
N THR A 486 32.84 39.95 -42.38
CA THR A 486 33.40 40.71 -43.51
C THR A 486 32.45 40.77 -44.70
N PRO A 487 32.12 41.98 -45.18
CA PRO A 487 31.74 42.21 -46.58
C PRO A 487 32.77 41.56 -47.53
N PRO A 488 32.40 41.24 -48.77
CA PRO A 488 33.32 40.56 -49.70
C PRO A 488 34.60 41.37 -49.94
N GLY A 489 35.68 40.75 -50.40
CA GLY A 489 36.86 41.51 -50.86
C GLY A 489 36.48 42.48 -51.99
N PRO A 490 37.24 43.56 -52.26
CA PRO A 490 36.97 44.40 -53.43
C PRO A 490 37.35 43.67 -54.74
N ALA A 491 36.74 44.07 -55.85
CA ALA A 491 37.11 43.60 -57.18
C ALA A 491 38.57 43.97 -57.50
N THR A 492 39.29 43.08 -58.21
CA THR A 492 40.70 43.28 -58.56
C THR A 492 40.97 42.96 -60.04
N ASN A 493 42.20 43.22 -60.50
CA ASN A 493 42.66 42.88 -61.86
C ASN A 493 41.72 43.37 -62.99
N PRO A 494 41.46 44.68 -63.08
CA PRO A 494 40.63 45.22 -64.15
C PRO A 494 41.25 44.98 -65.52
N ASN A 495 40.39 44.68 -66.50
CA ASN A 495 40.70 44.71 -67.91
C ASN A 495 39.60 45.51 -68.63
N PRO A 496 39.92 46.65 -69.28
CA PRO A 496 41.25 47.25 -69.40
C PRO A 496 41.92 47.54 -68.07
N ALA A 497 43.25 47.44 -68.06
CA ALA A 497 44.05 47.86 -66.92
C ALA A 497 43.74 49.33 -66.60
N ASP A 498 43.83 49.68 -65.31
CA ASP A 498 43.63 51.05 -64.86
C ASP A 498 44.61 52.02 -65.58
N ASP A 499 44.13 53.21 -65.90
CA ASP A 499 44.81 54.24 -66.71
C ASP A 499 45.22 53.81 -68.14
N ALA A 500 44.65 52.73 -68.69
CA ALA A 500 44.96 52.31 -70.05
C ALA A 500 44.52 53.34 -71.11
N ASN A 501 45.36 53.59 -72.12
CA ASN A 501 45.14 54.58 -73.16
C ASN A 501 45.14 53.96 -74.56
N ASN A 502 44.55 54.67 -75.53
CA ASN A 502 44.51 54.28 -76.95
C ASN A 502 43.85 52.92 -77.23
N LEU A 503 42.79 52.58 -76.50
CA LEU A 503 42.09 51.31 -76.66
C LEU A 503 41.02 51.34 -77.76
N ASP A 504 40.70 50.19 -78.35
CA ASP A 504 39.66 50.09 -79.38
C ASP A 504 38.26 50.37 -78.80
N PRO A 505 37.37 51.16 -79.42
CA PRO A 505 36.02 51.42 -78.91
C PRO A 505 35.08 50.20 -78.68
N GLY A 506 35.49 48.99 -79.05
CA GLY A 506 34.75 47.73 -78.84
C GLY A 506 35.16 46.87 -77.64
N ILE A 507 35.72 47.45 -76.58
CA ILE A 507 36.20 46.70 -75.39
C ILE A 507 35.04 46.14 -74.56
N VAL A 508 35.22 44.91 -74.04
CA VAL A 508 34.44 44.33 -72.94
C VAL A 508 35.25 44.45 -71.66
N LEU A 509 34.63 44.93 -70.58
CA LEU A 509 35.27 45.06 -69.28
C LEU A 509 35.27 43.70 -68.56
N SER A 510 36.33 43.36 -67.83
CA SER A 510 36.37 42.18 -66.97
C SER A 510 37.21 42.43 -65.71
N TRP A 511 36.91 41.72 -64.62
CA TRP A 511 37.62 41.82 -63.34
C TRP A 511 37.77 40.44 -62.70
N SER A 512 38.61 40.33 -61.68
CA SER A 512 38.62 39.21 -60.74
C SER A 512 37.68 39.55 -59.58
N PRO A 513 36.75 38.65 -59.21
CA PRO A 513 35.81 38.91 -58.13
C PRO A 513 36.55 38.95 -56.78
N GLY A 514 36.01 39.73 -55.84
CA GLY A 514 36.45 39.70 -54.45
C GLY A 514 36.23 38.34 -53.78
N SER A 515 36.95 38.05 -52.68
CA SER A 515 36.63 36.90 -51.82
C SER A 515 35.21 37.02 -51.28
N ASP A 516 34.47 35.92 -51.23
CA ASP A 516 33.10 35.86 -50.68
C ASP A 516 32.07 36.74 -51.42
N ALA A 517 32.41 37.23 -52.63
CA ALA A 517 31.48 37.91 -53.51
C ALA A 517 30.49 36.93 -54.14
N LEU A 518 29.21 37.27 -54.07
CA LEU A 518 28.10 36.53 -54.67
C LEU A 518 27.59 37.20 -55.95
N SER A 519 27.74 38.53 -56.04
CA SER A 519 27.33 39.32 -57.20
C SER A 519 28.08 40.66 -57.23
N HIS A 520 27.92 41.39 -58.33
CA HIS A 520 28.71 42.57 -58.67
C HIS A 520 27.80 43.72 -59.10
N ASP A 521 27.84 44.84 -58.37
CA ASP A 521 27.21 46.09 -58.74
C ASP A 521 28.15 46.88 -59.68
N VAL A 522 27.76 47.00 -60.95
CA VAL A 522 28.59 47.61 -62.00
C VAL A 522 28.29 49.10 -62.14
N TYR A 523 29.32 49.94 -62.09
CA TYR A 523 29.26 51.38 -62.36
C TYR A 523 30.10 51.70 -63.59
N PHE A 524 29.55 52.46 -64.55
CA PHE A 524 30.25 52.83 -65.79
C PHE A 524 29.79 54.20 -66.31
N GLY A 525 30.69 55.01 -66.86
CA GLY A 525 30.34 56.27 -67.53
C GLY A 525 31.54 57.15 -67.88
N THR A 526 31.26 58.38 -68.33
CA THR A 526 32.29 59.40 -68.68
C THR A 526 32.59 60.37 -67.51
N THR A 527 32.03 60.10 -66.33
CA THR A 527 32.28 60.85 -65.09
C THR A 527 32.73 59.87 -64.01
N SER A 528 33.67 60.26 -63.14
CA SER A 528 34.14 59.41 -62.04
C SER A 528 33.17 59.46 -60.86
N PRO A 529 32.74 58.33 -60.26
CA PRO A 529 33.20 56.94 -60.48
C PRO A 529 32.45 56.13 -61.55
N GLY A 530 31.50 56.74 -62.26
CA GLY A 530 30.58 56.09 -63.19
C GLY A 530 29.16 56.04 -62.63
N THR A 531 28.17 55.78 -63.49
CA THR A 531 26.77 55.60 -63.08
C THR A 531 26.45 54.12 -62.93
N PHE A 532 25.64 53.75 -61.94
CA PHE A 532 25.19 52.37 -61.74
C PHE A 532 24.49 51.82 -63.00
N LYS A 533 24.88 50.62 -63.43
CA LYS A 533 24.38 49.93 -64.62
C LYS A 533 23.58 48.67 -64.28
N GLY A 534 23.77 48.11 -63.10
CA GLY A 534 23.03 46.93 -62.64
C GLY A 534 23.89 46.02 -61.77
N ASN A 535 23.22 45.05 -61.14
CA ASN A 535 23.84 43.94 -60.43
C ASN A 535 23.91 42.72 -61.35
N GLN A 536 25.00 41.95 -61.29
CA GLN A 536 25.18 40.73 -62.08
C GLN A 536 26.07 39.70 -61.38
N ALA A 537 25.94 38.42 -61.75
CA ALA A 537 26.81 37.34 -61.26
C ALA A 537 28.09 37.18 -62.10
N GLU A 538 28.06 37.63 -63.35
CA GLU A 538 29.20 37.51 -64.26
C GLU A 538 30.29 38.54 -63.95
N THR A 539 31.55 38.18 -64.19
CA THR A 539 32.72 39.04 -63.96
C THR A 539 33.13 39.84 -65.20
N THR A 540 32.19 40.05 -66.13
CA THR A 540 32.38 40.80 -67.38
C THR A 540 31.21 41.74 -67.66
N PHE A 541 31.48 42.92 -68.22
CA PHE A 541 30.47 43.91 -68.58
C PHE A 541 30.73 44.47 -69.98
N ASN A 542 29.72 44.39 -70.86
CA ASN A 542 29.80 44.98 -72.20
C ASN A 542 29.17 46.39 -72.18
N PRO A 543 29.97 47.46 -72.28
CA PRO A 543 29.45 48.83 -72.23
C PRO A 543 28.80 49.29 -73.54
N GLY A 544 28.82 48.45 -74.59
CA GLY A 544 28.36 48.80 -75.92
C GLY A 544 29.39 49.64 -76.70
N LYS A 545 28.93 50.35 -77.74
CA LYS A 545 29.80 51.16 -78.60
C LYS A 545 30.27 52.42 -77.86
N LEU A 546 31.59 52.57 -77.72
CA LEU A 546 32.20 53.73 -77.05
C LEU A 546 32.54 54.86 -78.04
N SER A 547 32.56 56.09 -77.56
CA SER A 547 33.01 57.25 -78.33
C SER A 547 34.54 57.23 -78.45
N PRO A 548 35.13 57.48 -79.63
CA PRO A 548 36.59 57.60 -79.80
C PRO A 548 37.19 58.76 -79.00
N GLY A 549 38.46 58.66 -78.58
CA GLY A 549 39.19 59.72 -77.87
C GLY A 549 38.59 60.11 -76.51
N THR A 550 37.77 59.25 -75.90
CA THR A 550 36.97 59.57 -74.70
C THR A 550 37.46 58.77 -73.51
N ALA A 551 37.58 59.44 -72.35
CA ALA A 551 37.88 58.80 -71.08
C ALA A 551 36.61 58.23 -70.43
N TYR A 552 36.70 57.01 -69.93
CA TYR A 552 35.64 56.29 -69.24
C TYR A 552 36.10 55.84 -67.86
N TYR A 553 35.22 55.94 -66.88
CA TYR A 553 35.41 55.52 -65.49
C TYR A 553 34.46 54.38 -65.17
N TRP A 554 34.95 53.39 -64.43
CA TRP A 554 34.16 52.25 -64.01
C TRP A 554 34.60 51.72 -62.66
N ARG A 555 33.67 51.13 -61.93
CA ARG A 555 33.87 50.60 -60.57
C ARG A 555 32.98 49.38 -60.41
N ILE A 556 33.47 48.39 -59.69
CA ILE A 556 32.71 47.20 -59.32
C ILE A 556 32.59 47.16 -57.81
N ASP A 557 31.36 47.27 -57.31
CA ASP A 557 31.09 47.06 -55.89
C ASP A 557 30.71 45.59 -55.69
N GLU A 558 31.47 44.88 -54.87
CA GLU A 558 31.31 43.45 -54.62
C GLU A 558 30.22 43.23 -53.58
N VAL A 559 29.26 42.35 -53.85
CA VAL A 559 28.10 42.09 -52.97
C VAL A 559 28.19 40.66 -52.43
N GLY A 560 28.25 40.51 -51.11
CA GLY A 560 28.36 39.21 -50.41
C GLY A 560 27.29 39.03 -49.34
N TYR A 561 27.34 37.91 -48.61
CA TYR A 561 26.35 37.59 -47.57
C TYR A 561 26.25 38.62 -46.45
N PHE A 562 27.33 39.34 -46.16
CA PHE A 562 27.45 40.26 -45.02
C PHE A 562 27.60 41.73 -45.41
N GLY A 563 27.31 42.09 -46.66
CA GLY A 563 27.29 43.47 -47.13
C GLY A 563 27.90 43.66 -48.53
N THR A 564 28.07 44.93 -48.91
CA THR A 564 28.69 45.34 -50.17
C THR A 564 30.01 46.05 -49.90
N THR A 565 31.07 45.68 -50.63
CA THR A 565 32.36 46.35 -50.60
C THR A 565 32.51 47.24 -51.83
N THR A 566 32.62 48.54 -51.61
CA THR A 566 32.87 49.50 -52.70
C THR A 566 34.25 49.28 -53.32
N GLY A 567 34.30 49.11 -54.63
CA GLY A 567 35.55 48.86 -55.37
C GLY A 567 36.38 50.12 -55.64
N ALA A 568 37.60 49.92 -56.12
CA ALA A 568 38.39 51.00 -56.69
C ALA A 568 37.78 51.51 -58.01
N VAL A 569 37.92 52.80 -58.29
CA VAL A 569 37.51 53.38 -59.57
C VAL A 569 38.65 53.20 -60.55
N TRP A 570 38.38 52.50 -61.66
CA TRP A 570 39.30 52.31 -62.76
C TRP A 570 38.94 53.21 -63.94
N THR A 571 39.94 53.58 -64.74
CA THR A 571 39.77 54.45 -65.90
C THR A 571 40.48 53.94 -67.14
N PHE A 572 39.94 54.27 -68.33
CA PHE A 572 40.63 54.06 -69.60
C PHE A 572 40.20 55.08 -70.66
N THR A 573 41.03 55.28 -71.69
CA THR A 573 40.75 56.19 -72.81
C THR A 573 40.74 55.45 -74.14
N THR A 574 39.68 55.62 -74.94
CA THR A 574 39.58 55.06 -76.29
C THR A 574 40.48 55.81 -77.27
N ARG A 575 40.96 55.13 -78.32
CA ARG A 575 41.78 55.74 -79.37
C ARG A 575 40.98 56.82 -80.12
N PRO A 576 41.56 58.00 -80.41
CA PRO A 576 40.94 59.01 -81.28
C PRO A 576 40.68 58.46 -82.70
N LEU A 577 39.76 59.08 -83.43
CA LEU A 577 39.66 58.85 -84.88
C LEU A 577 40.96 59.35 -85.53
N PRO A 578 41.51 58.64 -86.55
CA PRO A 578 42.66 59.14 -87.28
C PRO A 578 42.33 60.52 -87.88
N GLU A 579 43.20 61.50 -87.67
CA GLU A 579 43.09 62.78 -88.35
C GLU A 579 43.11 62.54 -89.86
N THR A 580 42.07 62.98 -90.56
CA THR A 580 42.10 63.06 -92.03
C THR A 580 43.16 64.09 -92.42
N PRO A 581 44.21 63.75 -93.19
CA PRO A 581 45.16 64.73 -93.66
C PRO A 581 44.44 65.76 -94.54
N GLU A 582 44.50 67.03 -94.16
CA GLU A 582 44.14 68.12 -95.07
C GLU A 582 45.10 68.09 -96.27
N HIS A 583 44.57 67.75 -97.45
CA HIS A 583 45.24 67.96 -98.71
C HIS A 583 45.39 69.46 -98.95
N ASN A 584 46.62 69.95 -99.21
CA ASN A 584 46.84 71.10 -100.09
C ASN A 584 48.21 71.02 -100.77
N ILE A 585 48.13 70.66 -102.06
CA ILE A 585 48.93 70.99 -103.26
C ILE A 585 50.44 71.16 -103.10
#